data_AF-A0A7S2DQD7-F1
#
_entry.id   AF-A0A7S2DQD7-F1
#
_cell.length_a   1.000
_cell.length_b   1.000
_cell.length_c   1.000
_cell.angle_alpha   90.00
_cell.angle_beta   90.00
_cell.angle_gamma   90.00
#
_symmetry.space_group_name_H-M   'P 1'
#
loop_
_entity.id
_entity.type
_entity.pdbx_description
1 polymer ?
#
loop_
_entity_poly.entity_id
_entity_poly.type
_entity_poly.pdbx_seq_one_letter_code
_entity_poly.pdbx_strand_id
1 'polypeptide(L)'
;HGSAGLLGNLSAAVPFNFSSPEAALGFAEIAHGWGVPTATDISLAWMVAVQVFPLRHPAIEFLLLLAVADDAIGLVIIATAYGDPDHPVQPMWLLLVLAGIGASLLLRWTPLPTRNWWPLYILLGGIPCWVGLISAAMHPALALVFVVPFLPASVLPTIGLFGSPSSATPTHSHSPHDPQAPLQAFEHRLKLPVDLGMFFFTLANAGVRLVHVGPLTLAIFLSLFVGKFIGIVGLVIMADRSRCAPLNARIKVPDVAMLASMASIGLTVALFIAGEAYQQERLQSEAKLGALLSGLVGAACVAFAKTPCWSRRWTQVTTTSTTSEPTLPSRRPGAQLGPRLLSSHYDYDDVADIVAAALERSLLLTRANEKAFMLEEGAMRV
;
A
#
# COMPACT_ATOMS: atom_id res chain seq x y z
N HIS A 1 -2.92 -11.33 20.87
CA HIS A 1 -2.51 -12.43 19.96
C HIS A 1 -1.30 -12.10 19.07
N GLY A 2 -0.74 -10.88 19.08
CA GLY A 2 0.50 -10.54 18.35
C GLY A 2 1.81 -11.04 18.99
N SER A 3 1.79 -11.45 20.26
CA SER A 3 2.98 -11.96 20.98
C SER A 3 3.42 -13.36 20.54
N ALA A 4 2.54 -14.17 19.95
CA ALA A 4 2.87 -15.55 19.56
C ALA A 4 3.83 -15.63 18.35
N GLY A 5 3.78 -14.66 17.43
CA GLY A 5 4.65 -14.61 16.25
C GLY A 5 6.10 -14.26 16.58
N LEU A 6 6.32 -13.41 17.60
CA LEU A 6 7.65 -13.11 18.13
C LEU A 6 8.18 -14.29 18.97
N LEU A 7 7.34 -14.85 19.85
CA LEU A 7 7.72 -15.93 20.77
C LEU A 7 8.08 -17.24 20.05
N GLY A 8 7.42 -17.57 18.95
CA GLY A 8 7.69 -18.82 18.19
C GLY A 8 8.98 -18.78 17.36
N ASN A 9 9.38 -17.60 16.87
CA ASN A 9 10.57 -17.45 16.01
C ASN A 9 11.84 -17.13 16.80
N LEU A 10 11.73 -16.51 17.98
CA LEU A 10 12.88 -16.23 18.86
C LEU A 10 13.44 -17.50 19.53
N SER A 11 12.65 -18.57 19.68
CA SER A 11 13.17 -19.83 20.25
C SER A 11 13.97 -20.69 19.26
N ALA A 12 13.90 -20.40 17.96
CA ALA A 12 14.49 -21.25 16.91
C ALA A 12 15.71 -20.62 16.21
N ALA A 13 15.89 -19.29 16.25
CA ALA A 13 16.88 -18.61 15.41
C ALA A 13 18.13 -18.08 16.14
N VAL A 14 18.16 -18.01 17.48
CA VAL A 14 19.35 -17.54 18.21
C VAL A 14 19.46 -18.29 19.54
N PRO A 15 20.57 -19.00 19.85
CA PRO A 15 20.80 -19.52 21.19
C PRO A 15 21.14 -18.36 22.12
N PHE A 16 20.13 -17.63 22.60
CA PHE A 16 20.29 -16.70 23.71
C PHE A 16 20.42 -17.51 25.00
N ASN A 17 21.55 -17.35 25.69
CA ASN A 17 21.78 -17.95 26.99
C ASN A 17 20.91 -17.21 28.03
N PHE A 18 19.75 -17.77 28.36
CA PHE A 18 18.71 -17.19 29.26
C PHE A 18 19.11 -17.06 30.73
N SER A 19 20.41 -17.15 31.08
CA SER A 19 20.86 -17.32 32.46
C SER A 19 21.38 -16.05 33.16
N SER A 20 21.44 -14.88 32.49
CA SER A 20 21.86 -13.63 33.13
C SER A 20 20.75 -12.57 33.22
N PRO A 21 20.60 -11.86 34.36
CA PRO A 21 19.60 -10.80 34.53
C PRO A 21 19.83 -9.57 33.63
N GLU A 22 21.05 -9.38 33.11
CA GLU A 22 21.36 -8.37 32.07
C GLU A 22 20.74 -8.74 30.70
N ALA A 23 20.56 -10.03 30.39
CA ALA A 23 19.90 -10.47 29.17
C ALA A 23 18.37 -10.31 29.22
N ALA A 24 17.78 -10.30 30.42
CA ALA A 24 16.34 -10.10 30.62
C ALA A 24 15.92 -8.64 30.37
N LEU A 25 16.77 -7.66 30.73
CA LEU A 25 16.58 -6.25 30.38
C LEU A 25 16.71 -6.05 28.86
N GLY A 26 17.64 -6.74 28.20
CA GLY A 26 17.77 -6.70 26.73
C GLY A 26 16.59 -7.35 25.98
N PHE A 27 16.00 -8.43 26.49
CA PHE A 27 14.84 -9.06 25.85
C PHE A 27 13.59 -8.18 25.91
N ALA A 28 13.33 -7.53 27.04
CA ALA A 28 12.18 -6.63 27.18
C ALA A 28 12.24 -5.45 26.21
N GLU A 29 13.44 -4.85 26.06
CA GLU A 29 13.66 -3.76 25.10
C GLU A 29 13.53 -4.23 23.65
N ILE A 30 14.04 -5.42 23.30
CA ILE A 30 13.88 -6.01 21.96
C ILE A 30 12.41 -6.37 21.68
N ALA A 31 11.71 -6.95 22.67
CA ALA A 31 10.32 -7.35 22.55
C ALA A 31 9.38 -6.15 22.45
N HIS A 32 9.80 -4.96 22.89
CA HIS A 32 9.03 -3.73 22.75
C HIS A 32 8.66 -3.46 21.29
N GLY A 33 9.59 -3.67 20.34
CA GLY A 33 9.34 -3.45 18.91
C GLY A 33 8.53 -4.52 18.18
N TRP A 34 7.66 -5.26 18.87
CA TRP A 34 6.83 -6.33 18.27
C TRP A 34 5.87 -5.84 17.17
N GLY A 35 5.58 -4.53 17.13
CA GLY A 35 4.76 -3.91 16.10
C GLY A 35 5.49 -3.62 14.79
N VAL A 36 6.83 -3.64 14.76
CA VAL A 36 7.60 -3.38 13.51
C VAL A 36 7.23 -4.37 12.39
N PRO A 37 7.06 -5.69 12.66
CA PRO A 37 6.77 -6.67 11.64
C PRO A 37 5.34 -6.63 11.05
N THR A 38 4.48 -5.71 11.49
CA THR A 38 3.12 -5.58 10.94
C THR A 38 3.07 -4.68 9.70
N ALA A 39 4.09 -3.84 9.50
CA ALA A 39 4.15 -2.85 8.43
C ALA A 39 4.25 -3.43 7.01
N THR A 40 3.40 -2.98 6.08
CA THR A 40 3.52 -3.27 4.63
C THR A 40 3.72 -1.95 3.88
N ASP A 41 4.75 -1.85 3.06
CA ASP A 41 4.92 -0.72 2.15
C ASP A 41 4.02 -0.88 0.93
N ILE A 42 2.84 -0.24 0.97
CA ILE A 42 1.84 -0.30 -0.10
C ILE A 42 2.45 0.05 -1.46
N SER A 43 3.25 1.14 -1.52
CA SER A 43 3.77 1.69 -2.77
C SER A 43 4.79 0.75 -3.41
N LEU A 44 5.74 0.24 -2.63
CA LEU A 44 6.75 -0.70 -3.14
C LEU A 44 6.15 -2.08 -3.43
N ALA A 45 5.25 -2.58 -2.57
CA ALA A 45 4.59 -3.86 -2.79
C ALA A 45 3.75 -3.84 -4.08
N TRP A 46 3.00 -2.77 -4.33
CA TRP A 46 2.24 -2.59 -5.57
C TRP A 46 3.16 -2.48 -6.80
N MET A 47 4.24 -1.70 -6.71
CA MET A 47 5.21 -1.56 -7.80
C MET A 47 5.81 -2.92 -8.19
N VAL A 48 6.21 -3.73 -7.22
CA VAL A 48 6.73 -5.09 -7.48
C VAL A 48 5.62 -5.99 -8.04
N ALA A 49 4.40 -5.91 -7.52
CA ALA A 49 3.29 -6.75 -7.97
C ALA A 49 2.93 -6.52 -9.44
N VAL A 50 2.98 -5.28 -9.93
CA VAL A 50 2.75 -4.95 -11.35
C VAL A 50 3.83 -5.52 -12.27
N GLN A 51 5.05 -5.74 -11.76
CA GLN A 51 6.13 -6.39 -12.51
C GLN A 51 6.07 -7.92 -12.46
N VAL A 52 5.52 -8.49 -11.38
CA VAL A 52 5.45 -9.93 -11.14
C VAL A 52 4.21 -10.59 -11.76
N PHE A 53 3.08 -9.87 -11.74
CA PHE A 53 1.78 -10.34 -12.20
C PHE A 53 1.28 -9.53 -13.40
N PRO A 54 0.44 -10.12 -14.28
CA PRO A 54 -0.29 -9.36 -15.28
C PRO A 54 -1.14 -8.24 -14.65
N LEU A 55 -1.23 -7.07 -15.29
CA LEU A 55 -1.89 -5.85 -14.77
C LEU A 55 -3.34 -6.02 -14.25
N ARG A 56 -4.05 -7.06 -14.68
CA ARG A 56 -5.45 -7.34 -14.30
C ARG A 56 -5.59 -8.60 -13.44
N HIS A 57 -4.49 -9.07 -12.89
CA HIS A 57 -4.50 -10.25 -12.04
C HIS A 57 -5.08 -9.90 -10.66
N PRO A 58 -6.08 -10.64 -10.15
CA PRO A 58 -6.78 -10.31 -8.90
C PRO A 58 -5.87 -10.37 -7.65
N ALA A 59 -4.67 -10.94 -7.76
CA ALA A 59 -3.67 -10.88 -6.68
C ALA A 59 -3.22 -9.44 -6.41
N ILE A 60 -3.14 -8.55 -7.42
CA ILE A 60 -2.71 -7.16 -7.20
C ILE A 60 -3.73 -6.43 -6.31
N GLU A 61 -5.02 -6.62 -6.57
CA GLU A 61 -6.10 -6.05 -5.75
C GLU A 61 -6.11 -6.65 -4.34
N PHE A 62 -5.89 -7.96 -4.20
CA PHE A 62 -5.79 -8.61 -2.91
C PHE A 62 -4.60 -8.09 -2.08
N LEU A 63 -3.44 -7.88 -2.72
CA LEU A 63 -2.27 -7.29 -2.07
C LEU A 63 -2.55 -5.87 -1.61
N LEU A 64 -3.17 -5.04 -2.45
CA LEU A 64 -3.49 -3.66 -2.12
C LEU A 64 -4.46 -3.60 -0.93
N LEU A 65 -5.49 -4.44 -0.93
CA LEU A 65 -6.45 -4.53 0.18
C LEU A 65 -5.76 -4.94 1.48
N LEU A 66 -4.92 -5.98 1.42
CA LEU A 66 -4.17 -6.45 2.58
C LEU A 66 -3.22 -5.38 3.11
N ALA A 67 -2.50 -4.70 2.22
CA ALA A 67 -1.54 -3.67 2.60
C ALA A 67 -2.22 -2.46 3.26
N VAL A 68 -3.39 -2.03 2.76
CA VAL A 68 -4.20 -0.98 3.41
C VAL A 68 -4.73 -1.43 4.79
N ALA A 69 -5.17 -2.68 4.91
CA ALA A 69 -5.64 -3.22 6.19
C ALA A 69 -4.51 -3.33 7.23
N ASP A 70 -3.35 -3.82 6.82
CA ASP A 70 -2.15 -3.92 7.66
C ASP A 70 -1.66 -2.55 8.14
N ASP A 71 -1.69 -1.53 7.28
CA ASP A 71 -1.33 -0.17 7.66
C ASP A 71 -2.31 0.44 8.67
N ALA A 72 -3.61 0.18 8.52
CA ALA A 72 -4.60 0.60 9.52
C ALA A 72 -4.32 -0.07 10.89
N ILE A 73 -3.96 -1.35 10.89
CA ILE A 73 -3.58 -2.07 12.11
C ILE A 73 -2.28 -1.49 12.69
N GLY A 74 -1.28 -1.21 11.84
CA GLY A 74 -0.02 -0.60 12.24
C GLY A 74 -0.22 0.75 12.92
N LEU A 75 -1.07 1.61 12.36
CA LEU A 75 -1.43 2.89 12.95
C LEU A 75 -2.09 2.74 14.33
N VAL A 76 -2.97 1.75 14.51
CA VAL A 76 -3.58 1.45 15.82
C VAL A 76 -2.52 0.96 16.81
N ILE A 77 -1.56 0.14 16.38
CA ILE A 77 -0.45 -0.32 17.23
C ILE A 77 0.39 0.86 17.69
N ILE A 78 0.77 1.77 16.78
CA ILE A 78 1.53 2.97 17.15
C ILE A 78 0.80 3.79 18.21
N ALA A 79 -0.50 4.01 18.00
CA ALA A 79 -1.30 4.84 18.89
C ALA A 79 -1.47 4.27 20.30
N THR A 80 -1.45 2.94 20.45
CA THR A 80 -1.78 2.25 21.71
C THR A 80 -0.56 1.66 22.42
N ALA A 81 0.46 1.23 21.67
CA ALA A 81 1.62 0.52 22.20
C ALA A 81 2.87 1.39 22.34
N TYR A 82 2.99 2.48 21.56
CA TYR A 82 4.19 3.33 21.51
C TYR A 82 3.90 4.79 21.91
N GLY A 83 2.99 4.98 22.87
CA GLY A 83 2.75 6.30 23.46
C GLY A 83 3.94 6.76 24.31
N ASP A 84 4.17 8.08 24.35
CA ASP A 84 5.23 8.67 25.16
C ASP A 84 4.93 8.51 26.67
N PRO A 85 5.78 7.83 27.46
CA PRO A 85 5.59 7.67 28.89
C PRO A 85 5.70 8.99 29.67
N ASP A 86 6.49 9.95 29.18
CA ASP A 86 6.78 11.21 29.85
C ASP A 86 5.69 12.27 29.61
N HIS A 87 4.92 12.10 28.53
CA HIS A 87 3.79 12.93 28.17
C HIS A 87 2.50 12.11 28.11
N PRO A 88 1.85 11.82 29.26
CA PRO A 88 0.64 11.02 29.28
C PRO A 88 -0.48 11.71 28.50
N VAL A 89 -1.34 10.88 27.91
CA VAL A 89 -2.46 11.32 27.06
C VAL A 89 -3.32 12.32 27.82
N GLN A 90 -3.43 13.54 27.29
CA GLN A 90 -4.27 14.59 27.86
C GLN A 90 -5.65 14.55 27.19
N PRO A 91 -6.69 13.97 27.83
CA PRO A 91 -7.95 13.68 27.14
C PRO A 91 -8.73 14.95 26.77
N MET A 92 -8.44 16.07 27.43
CA MET A 92 -9.06 17.36 27.14
C MET A 92 -8.84 17.79 25.67
N TRP A 93 -7.67 17.51 25.11
CA TRP A 93 -7.35 17.89 23.73
C TRP A 93 -8.08 17.01 22.69
N LEU A 94 -8.63 15.86 23.10
CA LEU A 94 -9.53 15.08 22.24
C LEU A 94 -10.83 15.81 21.93
N LEU A 95 -11.21 16.83 22.71
CA LEU A 95 -12.33 17.71 22.37
C LEU A 95 -12.10 18.45 21.05
N LEU A 96 -10.85 18.79 20.70
CA LEU A 96 -10.53 19.39 19.40
C LEU A 96 -10.67 18.38 18.25
N VAL A 97 -10.36 17.10 18.50
CA VAL A 97 -10.61 16.02 17.53
C VAL A 97 -12.12 15.87 17.32
N LEU A 98 -12.91 15.85 18.40
CA LEU A 98 -14.37 15.83 18.31
C LEU A 98 -14.94 17.07 17.61
N ALA A 99 -14.34 18.25 17.82
CA ALA A 99 -14.72 19.47 17.12
C ALA A 99 -14.43 19.36 15.62
N GLY A 100 -13.28 18.79 15.21
CA GLY A 100 -12.96 18.54 13.80
C GLY A 100 -13.90 17.53 13.13
N ILE A 101 -14.26 16.45 13.84
CA ILE A 101 -15.29 15.51 13.39
C ILE A 101 -16.65 16.22 13.26
N GLY A 102 -17.04 17.01 14.26
CA GLY A 102 -18.28 17.78 14.26
C GLY A 102 -18.35 18.79 13.12
N ALA A 103 -17.25 19.49 12.83
CA ALA A 103 -17.15 20.39 11.68
C ALA A 103 -17.33 19.63 10.36
N SER A 104 -16.68 18.47 10.22
CA SER A 104 -16.81 17.60 9.04
C SER A 104 -18.24 17.07 8.84
N LEU A 105 -18.94 16.73 9.92
CA LEU A 105 -20.35 16.35 9.90
C LEU A 105 -21.26 17.52 9.52
N LEU A 106 -20.99 18.71 10.07
CA LEU A 106 -21.74 19.92 9.73
C LEU A 106 -21.60 20.25 8.24
N LEU A 107 -20.38 20.20 7.70
CA LEU A 107 -20.08 20.37 6.27
C LEU A 107 -20.78 19.33 5.39
N ARG A 108 -21.01 18.13 5.92
CA ARG A 108 -21.74 17.07 5.20
C ARG A 108 -23.25 17.29 5.19
N TRP A 109 -23.79 17.90 6.25
CA TRP A 109 -25.23 18.19 6.36
C TRP A 109 -25.66 19.50 5.71
N THR A 110 -24.72 20.39 5.43
CA THR A 110 -25.03 21.63 4.71
C THR A 110 -25.35 21.30 3.25
N PRO A 111 -26.55 21.68 2.74
CA PRO A 111 -26.94 21.46 1.35
C PRO A 111 -26.21 22.47 0.46
N LEU A 112 -24.92 22.26 0.27
CA LEU A 112 -24.07 23.11 -0.55
C LEU A 112 -24.01 22.55 -1.97
N PRO A 113 -24.28 23.38 -3.00
CA PRO A 113 -24.18 22.96 -4.39
C PRO A 113 -22.79 22.39 -4.71
N THR A 114 -22.80 21.25 -5.37
CA THR A 114 -21.72 20.32 -5.75
C THR A 114 -20.47 20.99 -6.33
N ARG A 115 -19.64 21.61 -5.48
CA ARG A 115 -18.33 22.13 -5.85
C ARG A 115 -17.26 21.38 -5.04
N ASN A 116 -16.02 21.41 -5.53
CA ASN A 116 -14.87 20.68 -4.99
C ASN A 116 -14.41 21.19 -3.60
N TRP A 117 -15.12 20.82 -2.52
CA TRP A 117 -14.93 21.37 -1.17
C TRP A 117 -14.01 20.52 -0.27
N TRP A 118 -13.31 19.53 -0.82
CA TRP A 118 -12.36 18.74 -0.02
C TRP A 118 -11.35 19.60 0.76
N PRO A 119 -10.86 20.78 0.28
CA PRO A 119 -9.93 21.59 1.07
C PRO A 119 -10.55 22.11 2.37
N LEU A 120 -11.86 22.37 2.39
CA LEU A 120 -12.57 22.83 3.59
C LEU A 120 -12.70 21.72 4.64
N TYR A 121 -12.88 20.47 4.22
CA TYR A 121 -12.84 19.33 5.15
C TYR A 121 -11.46 19.19 5.79
N ILE A 122 -10.38 19.35 5.03
CA ILE A 122 -9.01 19.29 5.56
C ILE A 122 -8.71 20.49 6.47
N LEU A 123 -9.16 21.69 6.10
CA LEU A 123 -8.94 22.90 6.90
C LEU A 123 -9.73 22.87 8.21
N LEU A 124 -11.04 22.59 8.15
CA LEU A 124 -11.95 22.69 9.29
C LEU A 124 -12.03 21.41 10.12
N GLY A 125 -11.81 20.25 9.50
CA GLY A 125 -11.76 18.96 10.20
C GLY A 125 -10.33 18.52 10.48
N GLY A 126 -9.48 18.51 9.45
CA GLY A 126 -8.11 17.96 9.52
C GLY A 126 -7.20 18.72 10.48
N ILE A 127 -7.12 20.05 10.38
CA ILE A 127 -6.23 20.86 11.22
C ILE A 127 -6.60 20.73 12.71
N PRO A 128 -7.87 20.87 13.14
CA PRO A 128 -8.23 20.65 14.54
C PRO A 128 -7.94 19.24 15.04
N CYS A 129 -8.20 18.21 14.23
CA CYS A 129 -7.83 16.83 14.57
C CYS A 129 -6.32 16.68 14.75
N TRP A 130 -5.52 17.25 13.84
CA TRP A 130 -4.05 17.18 13.90
C TRP A 130 -3.48 17.89 15.12
N VAL A 131 -3.93 19.13 15.40
CA VAL A 131 -3.53 19.89 16.59
C VAL A 131 -3.99 19.20 17.87
N GLY A 132 -5.22 18.66 17.88
CA GLY A 132 -5.77 17.93 19.02
C GLY A 132 -4.96 16.67 19.34
N LEU A 133 -4.54 15.91 18.33
CA LEU A 133 -3.70 14.72 18.50
C LEU A 133 -2.31 15.08 19.06
N ILE A 134 -1.62 16.08 18.48
CA ILE A 134 -0.33 16.54 19.01
C ILE A 134 -0.45 16.94 20.48
N SER A 135 -1.47 17.73 20.80
CA SER A 135 -1.67 18.25 22.15
C SER A 135 -2.12 17.17 23.13
N ALA A 136 -2.77 16.12 22.64
CA ALA A 136 -3.11 14.93 23.39
C ALA A 136 -1.95 13.93 23.54
N ALA A 137 -0.73 14.26 23.06
CA ALA A 137 0.41 13.33 23.00
C ALA A 137 0.10 12.04 22.21
N MET A 138 -0.76 12.15 21.19
CA MET A 138 -1.13 11.06 20.27
C MET A 138 -0.53 11.32 18.89
N HIS A 139 -0.37 10.24 18.12
CA HIS A 139 0.34 10.34 16.86
C HIS A 139 -0.44 11.17 15.80
N PRO A 140 0.14 12.26 15.24
CA PRO A 140 -0.61 13.20 14.40
C PRO A 140 -1.02 12.64 13.03
N ALA A 141 -0.33 11.59 12.54
CA ALA A 141 -0.67 10.92 11.28
C ALA A 141 -2.11 10.36 11.25
N LEU A 142 -2.74 10.13 12.41
CA LEU A 142 -4.12 9.66 12.52
C LEU A 142 -5.17 10.73 12.18
N ALA A 143 -4.79 12.02 12.06
CA ALA A 143 -5.75 13.12 11.94
C ALA A 143 -6.77 12.92 10.81
N LEU A 144 -6.31 12.46 9.65
CA LEU A 144 -7.16 12.28 8.47
C LEU A 144 -8.07 11.03 8.56
N VAL A 145 -7.73 10.05 9.41
CA VAL A 145 -8.59 8.88 9.66
C VAL A 145 -9.96 9.31 10.19
N PHE A 146 -10.03 10.41 10.94
CA PHE A 146 -11.26 10.96 11.49
C PHE A 146 -12.01 11.90 10.54
N VAL A 147 -11.43 12.27 9.40
CA VAL A 147 -12.00 13.28 8.48
C VAL A 147 -12.41 12.66 7.16
N VAL A 148 -11.55 11.81 6.59
CA VAL A 148 -11.74 11.18 5.27
C VAL A 148 -13.05 10.38 5.16
N PRO A 149 -13.51 9.61 6.18
CA PRO A 149 -14.79 8.89 6.11
C PRO A 149 -16.02 9.79 5.95
N PHE A 150 -15.90 11.09 6.26
CA PHE A 150 -16.99 12.06 6.13
C PHE A 150 -16.97 12.81 4.79
N LEU A 151 -15.92 12.66 3.98
CA LEU A 151 -15.88 13.24 2.64
C LEU A 151 -16.89 12.54 1.72
N PRO A 152 -17.73 13.32 0.99
CA PRO A 152 -18.70 12.74 0.07
C PRO A 152 -18.02 11.96 -1.07
N ALA A 153 -18.39 10.69 -1.22
CA ALA A 153 -18.02 9.85 -2.37
C ALA A 153 -19.11 9.92 -3.45
N SER A 154 -18.71 9.91 -4.73
CA SER A 154 -19.63 9.66 -5.83
C SER A 154 -20.09 8.22 -5.65
N VAL A 155 -21.41 8.01 -5.74
CA VAL A 155 -22.01 6.70 -5.63
C VAL A 155 -21.46 5.83 -6.76
N LEU A 156 -20.39 5.08 -6.52
CA LEU A 156 -20.15 3.83 -7.22
C LEU A 156 -21.33 2.92 -6.83
N PRO A 157 -21.93 2.18 -7.78
CA PRO A 157 -23.04 1.29 -7.49
C PRO A 157 -22.62 0.31 -6.38
N THR A 158 -23.18 0.55 -5.20
CA THR A 158 -23.23 -0.25 -3.99
C THR A 158 -22.65 -1.66 -4.12
N ILE A 159 -21.48 -1.91 -3.53
CA ILE A 159 -21.17 -3.25 -2.98
C ILE A 159 -22.05 -3.38 -1.73
N GLY A 160 -23.25 -3.93 -1.93
CA GLY A 160 -24.23 -4.13 -0.88
C GLY A 160 -23.80 -5.27 0.05
N LEU A 161 -23.39 -4.93 1.27
CA LEU A 161 -23.29 -5.91 2.36
C LEU A 161 -24.68 -6.33 2.85
N PHE A 162 -25.72 -5.50 2.66
CA PHE A 162 -27.14 -5.83 2.82
C PHE A 162 -27.99 -4.86 1.95
N GLY A 163 -28.66 -5.35 0.90
CA GLY A 163 -29.67 -4.56 0.17
C GLY A 163 -29.64 -4.74 -1.35
N SER A 164 -30.80 -5.06 -1.92
CA SER A 164 -31.10 -5.58 -3.26
C SER A 164 -30.36 -4.95 -4.46
N PRO A 165 -30.15 -5.73 -5.54
CA PRO A 165 -29.58 -5.24 -6.79
C PRO A 165 -30.53 -4.19 -7.39
N SER A 166 -30.20 -2.91 -7.23
CA SER A 166 -30.78 -1.89 -8.09
C SER A 166 -30.17 -2.07 -9.47
N SER A 167 -31.01 -2.54 -10.39
CA SER A 167 -30.80 -2.53 -11.83
C SER A 167 -30.70 -1.09 -12.34
N ALA A 168 -29.60 -0.41 -12.00
CA ALA A 168 -29.14 0.74 -12.74
C ALA A 168 -28.18 0.19 -13.81
N THR A 169 -28.71 0.07 -15.02
CA THR A 169 -27.93 -0.18 -16.24
C THR A 169 -26.69 0.72 -16.21
N PRO A 170 -25.47 0.19 -16.38
CA PRO A 170 -24.30 1.03 -16.57
C PRO A 170 -24.45 1.68 -17.95
N THR A 171 -25.15 2.81 -18.02
CA THR A 171 -25.05 3.68 -19.17
C THR A 171 -23.61 4.16 -19.19
N HIS A 172 -22.82 3.62 -20.11
CA HIS A 172 -21.57 4.19 -20.57
C HIS A 172 -21.85 5.57 -21.16
N SER A 173 -22.13 6.55 -20.31
CA SER A 173 -22.15 7.96 -20.64
C SER A 173 -20.99 8.60 -19.88
N HIS A 174 -19.78 8.43 -20.40
CA HIS A 174 -18.69 9.36 -20.12
C HIS A 174 -19.06 10.71 -20.74
N SER A 175 -19.96 11.46 -20.10
CA SER A 175 -20.09 12.88 -20.35
C SER A 175 -18.90 13.60 -19.67
N PRO A 176 -18.19 14.53 -20.34
CA PRO A 176 -17.00 15.20 -19.79
C PRO A 176 -17.27 16.13 -18.58
N HIS A 177 -18.49 16.13 -18.04
CA HIS A 177 -18.99 17.14 -17.10
C HIS A 177 -19.63 16.57 -15.84
N ASP A 178 -19.44 15.28 -15.54
CA ASP A 178 -19.94 14.77 -14.26
C ASP A 178 -19.11 15.40 -13.12
N PRO A 179 -19.74 16.10 -12.14
CA PRO A 179 -19.03 16.72 -11.04
C PRO A 179 -18.25 15.63 -10.29
N GLN A 180 -16.92 15.65 -10.39
CA GLN A 180 -16.09 14.73 -9.62
C GLN A 180 -16.46 14.88 -8.15
N ALA A 181 -16.80 13.77 -7.50
CA ALA A 181 -17.13 13.83 -6.09
C ALA A 181 -15.92 14.31 -5.28
N PRO A 182 -16.15 15.04 -4.17
CA PRO A 182 -15.09 15.59 -3.34
C PRO A 182 -14.02 14.58 -2.93
N LEU A 183 -14.41 13.34 -2.58
CA LEU A 183 -13.46 12.29 -2.21
C LEU A 183 -12.56 11.86 -3.38
N GLN A 184 -13.14 11.68 -4.57
CA GLN A 184 -12.38 11.28 -5.76
C GLN A 184 -11.43 12.39 -6.22
N ALA A 185 -11.89 13.65 -6.15
CA ALA A 185 -11.05 14.80 -6.45
C ALA A 185 -9.92 14.98 -5.42
N PHE A 186 -10.18 14.70 -4.14
CA PHE A 186 -9.17 14.67 -3.07
C PHE A 186 -8.10 13.60 -3.35
N GLU A 187 -8.52 12.36 -3.59
CA GLU A 187 -7.63 11.24 -3.90
C GLU A 187 -6.76 11.55 -5.12
N HIS A 188 -7.37 12.00 -6.21
CA HIS A 188 -6.65 12.28 -7.47
C HIS A 188 -5.63 13.42 -7.32
N ARG A 189 -5.98 14.48 -6.58
CA ARG A 189 -5.09 15.63 -6.34
C ARG A 189 -3.97 15.31 -5.35
N LEU A 190 -4.22 14.44 -4.36
CA LEU A 190 -3.23 14.08 -3.36
C LEU A 190 -2.31 12.95 -3.78
N LYS A 191 -2.65 12.14 -4.78
CA LYS A 191 -1.82 11.03 -5.23
C LYS A 191 -0.35 11.43 -5.43
N LEU A 192 -0.08 12.45 -6.26
CA LEU A 192 1.28 12.88 -6.55
C LEU A 192 2.00 13.53 -5.34
N PRO A 193 1.37 14.43 -4.57
CA PRO A 193 1.94 14.91 -3.30
C PRO A 193 2.27 13.81 -2.30
N VAL A 194 1.42 12.79 -2.17
CA VAL A 194 1.63 11.66 -1.26
C VAL A 194 2.75 10.77 -1.76
N ASP A 195 2.80 10.45 -3.05
CA ASP A 195 3.88 9.65 -3.64
C ASP A 195 5.25 10.33 -3.45
N LEU A 196 5.32 11.65 -3.70
CA LEU A 196 6.52 12.46 -3.43
C LEU A 196 6.82 12.53 -1.93
N GLY A 197 5.81 12.71 -1.09
CA GLY A 197 5.95 12.74 0.36
C GLY A 197 6.53 11.44 0.91
N MET A 198 6.02 10.28 0.46
CA MET A 198 6.51 8.96 0.84
C MET A 198 7.96 8.73 0.36
N PHE A 199 8.33 9.24 -0.81
CA PHE A 199 9.71 9.20 -1.28
C PHE A 199 10.66 9.99 -0.36
N PHE A 200 10.34 11.24 -0.03
CA PHE A 200 11.16 12.04 0.88
C PHE A 200 11.14 11.51 2.32
N PHE A 201 9.99 11.00 2.76
CA PHE A 201 9.85 10.34 4.07
C PHE A 201 10.80 9.15 4.19
N THR A 202 10.86 8.33 3.14
CA THR A 202 11.80 7.21 3.06
C THR A 202 13.23 7.72 3.11
N LEU A 203 13.58 8.71 2.30
CA LEU A 203 14.94 9.24 2.23
C LEU A 203 15.42 9.80 3.58
N ALA A 204 14.54 10.50 4.30
CA ALA A 204 14.83 11.05 5.62
C ALA A 204 15.01 9.96 6.69
N ASN A 205 14.20 8.89 6.64
CA ASN A 205 14.22 7.81 7.64
C ASN A 205 15.21 6.68 7.33
N ALA A 206 15.60 6.52 6.06
CA ALA A 206 16.54 5.48 5.61
C ALA A 206 18.01 5.82 5.86
N GLY A 207 18.33 7.06 6.29
CA GLY A 207 19.67 7.52 6.66
C GLY A 207 20.22 6.85 7.91
N VAL A 208 20.37 5.52 7.89
CA VAL A 208 20.86 4.71 9.01
C VAL A 208 22.37 4.59 8.92
N ARG A 209 23.06 4.88 10.04
CA ARG A 209 24.50 4.63 10.16
C ARG A 209 24.73 3.11 10.14
N LEU A 210 25.41 2.59 9.12
CA LEU A 210 25.70 1.15 8.94
C LEU A 210 26.74 0.60 9.94
N VAL A 211 26.87 1.22 11.11
CA VAL A 211 27.94 0.96 12.07
C VAL A 211 27.63 -0.27 12.95
N HIS A 212 26.34 -0.62 13.09
CA HIS A 212 25.89 -1.72 13.95
C HIS A 212 24.96 -2.66 13.18
N VAL A 213 25.50 -3.81 12.76
CA VAL A 213 24.70 -4.97 12.36
C VAL A 213 24.64 -5.89 13.57
N GLY A 214 23.45 -6.08 14.12
CA GLY A 214 23.27 -6.92 15.31
C GLY A 214 22.18 -7.97 15.15
N PRO A 215 21.98 -8.81 16.18
CA PRO A 215 20.95 -9.84 16.18
C PRO A 215 19.54 -9.28 15.94
N LEU A 216 19.28 -8.04 16.38
CA LEU A 216 17.99 -7.37 16.18
C LEU A 216 17.70 -7.11 14.70
N THR A 217 18.71 -6.76 13.90
CA THR A 217 18.57 -6.57 12.45
C THR A 217 18.00 -7.83 11.78
N LEU A 218 18.58 -8.99 12.07
CA LEU A 218 18.12 -10.27 11.53
C LEU A 218 16.76 -10.66 12.11
N ALA A 219 16.53 -10.41 13.40
CA ALA A 219 15.24 -10.71 14.03
C ALA A 219 14.09 -9.91 13.39
N ILE A 220 14.28 -8.61 13.15
CA ILE A 220 13.28 -7.76 12.48
C ILE A 220 13.08 -8.17 11.02
N PHE A 221 14.16 -8.40 10.28
CA PHE A 221 14.05 -8.86 8.89
C PHE A 221 13.31 -10.20 8.78
N LEU A 222 13.70 -11.19 9.60
CA LEU A 222 13.14 -12.53 9.56
C LEU A 222 11.68 -12.53 10.05
N SER A 223 11.35 -11.73 11.07
CA SER A 223 9.96 -11.61 11.53
C SER A 223 9.06 -10.91 10.50
N LEU A 224 9.54 -9.88 9.82
CA LEU A 224 8.82 -9.25 8.69
C LEU A 224 8.56 -10.27 7.57
N PHE A 225 9.60 -10.97 7.13
CA PHE A 225 9.49 -11.90 6.01
C PHE A 225 8.73 -13.18 6.38
N VAL A 226 9.23 -13.94 7.35
CA VAL A 226 8.66 -15.24 7.72
C VAL A 226 7.31 -15.07 8.40
N GLY A 227 7.15 -14.06 9.26
CA GLY A 227 5.89 -13.80 9.96
C GLY A 227 4.76 -13.50 9.00
N LYS A 228 4.96 -12.58 8.04
CA LYS A 228 3.94 -12.26 7.04
C LYS A 228 3.74 -13.37 6.04
N PHE A 229 4.82 -13.97 5.55
CA PHE A 229 4.71 -15.08 4.61
C PHE A 229 3.85 -16.23 5.18
N ILE A 230 4.19 -16.72 6.37
CA ILE A 230 3.45 -17.80 7.03
C ILE A 230 2.05 -17.34 7.42
N GLY A 231 1.90 -16.13 7.96
CA GLY A 231 0.61 -15.59 8.39
C GLY A 231 -0.38 -15.51 7.24
N ILE A 232 -0.01 -14.87 6.14
CA ILE A 232 -0.89 -14.67 4.99
C ILE A 232 -1.20 -15.99 4.31
N VAL A 233 -0.19 -16.80 3.98
CA VAL A 233 -0.40 -18.10 3.32
C VAL A 233 -1.22 -19.04 4.20
N GLY A 234 -0.92 -19.09 5.49
CA GLY A 234 -1.62 -19.92 6.47
C GLY A 234 -3.08 -19.51 6.63
N LEU A 235 -3.36 -18.22 6.80
CA LEU A 235 -4.72 -17.70 6.92
C LEU A 235 -5.53 -17.95 5.65
N VAL A 236 -4.94 -17.76 4.47
CA VAL A 236 -5.63 -18.00 3.19
C VAL A 236 -5.93 -19.48 3.00
N ILE A 237 -4.99 -20.39 3.28
CA ILE A 237 -5.24 -21.84 3.22
C ILE A 237 -6.31 -22.26 4.23
N MET A 238 -6.30 -21.67 5.43
CA MET A 238 -7.29 -21.94 6.47
C MET A 238 -8.68 -21.42 6.07
N ALA A 239 -8.76 -20.23 5.47
CA ALA A 239 -10.00 -19.63 4.97
C ALA A 239 -10.62 -20.45 3.83
N ASP A 240 -9.78 -20.96 2.92
CA ASP A 240 -10.20 -21.82 1.82
C ASP A 240 -10.72 -23.18 2.34
N ARG A 241 -9.99 -23.80 3.28
CA ARG A 241 -10.39 -25.08 3.89
C ARG A 241 -11.67 -24.99 4.72
N SER A 242 -11.86 -23.88 5.44
CA SER A 242 -13.06 -23.66 6.27
C SER A 242 -14.29 -23.24 5.45
N ARG A 243 -14.14 -23.02 4.13
CA ARG A 243 -15.19 -22.51 3.23
C ARG A 243 -15.79 -21.15 3.64
N CYS A 244 -15.17 -20.43 4.56
CA CYS A 244 -15.63 -19.11 5.00
C CYS A 244 -15.43 -18.05 3.91
N ALA A 245 -14.31 -18.15 3.18
CA ALA A 245 -14.00 -17.29 2.04
C ALA A 245 -13.18 -18.10 1.01
N PRO A 246 -13.84 -18.85 0.10
CA PRO A 246 -13.13 -19.68 -0.87
C PRO A 246 -12.30 -18.80 -1.81
N LEU A 247 -11.11 -19.27 -2.16
CA LEU A 247 -10.26 -18.59 -3.13
C LEU A 247 -10.99 -18.43 -4.46
N ASN A 248 -10.88 -17.25 -5.07
CA ASN A 248 -11.37 -17.04 -6.44
C ASN A 248 -10.69 -18.06 -7.36
N ALA A 249 -11.43 -18.66 -8.30
CA ALA A 249 -10.89 -19.63 -9.26
C ALA A 249 -9.65 -19.15 -10.04
N ARG A 250 -9.42 -17.83 -10.08
CA ARG A 250 -8.23 -17.20 -10.70
C ARG A 250 -6.99 -17.12 -9.79
N ILE A 251 -7.10 -17.24 -8.47
CA ILE A 251 -5.98 -17.17 -7.54
C ILE A 251 -5.68 -18.57 -7.01
N LYS A 252 -4.45 -19.06 -7.20
CA LYS A 252 -4.01 -20.33 -6.63
C LYS A 252 -2.99 -20.09 -5.52
N VAL A 253 -2.74 -21.12 -4.70
CA VAL A 253 -1.81 -21.05 -3.53
C VAL A 253 -0.41 -20.49 -3.87
N PRO A 254 0.23 -20.82 -5.01
CA PRO A 254 1.52 -20.19 -5.35
C PRO A 254 1.44 -18.69 -5.64
N ASP A 255 0.30 -18.20 -6.15
CA ASP A 255 0.09 -16.76 -6.36
C ASP A 255 -0.04 -16.05 -5.01
N VAL A 256 -0.69 -16.70 -4.04
CA VAL A 256 -0.77 -16.23 -2.65
C VAL A 256 0.60 -16.23 -1.97
N ALA A 257 1.43 -17.25 -2.19
CA ALA A 257 2.79 -17.31 -1.65
C ALA A 257 3.66 -16.17 -2.21
N MET A 258 3.61 -15.94 -3.54
CA MET A 258 4.33 -14.84 -4.17
C MET A 258 3.84 -13.47 -3.64
N LEU A 259 2.53 -13.34 -3.47
CA LEU A 259 1.91 -12.15 -2.88
C LEU A 259 2.33 -11.91 -1.44
N ALA A 260 2.37 -12.96 -0.62
CA ALA A 260 2.79 -12.87 0.77
C ALA A 260 4.26 -12.44 0.91
N SER A 261 5.13 -12.89 -0.01
CA SER A 261 6.51 -12.39 -0.11
C SER A 261 6.57 -10.90 -0.41
N MET A 262 5.74 -10.38 -1.32
CA MET A 262 5.69 -8.94 -1.63
C MET A 262 5.08 -8.13 -0.49
N ALA A 263 4.06 -8.65 0.19
CA ALA A 263 3.47 -8.02 1.39
C ALA A 263 4.46 -7.94 2.55
N SER A 264 5.55 -8.71 2.52
CA SER A 264 6.62 -8.66 3.51
C SER A 264 7.56 -7.46 3.35
N ILE A 265 7.43 -6.70 2.27
CA ILE A 265 8.18 -5.47 2.07
C ILE A 265 7.59 -4.43 3.03
N GLY A 266 8.29 -4.11 4.12
CA GLY A 266 7.78 -3.20 5.17
C GLY A 266 8.39 -1.80 5.13
N LEU A 267 9.43 -1.60 4.30
CA LEU A 267 10.37 -0.47 4.27
C LEU A 267 9.88 0.82 4.94
N THR A 268 8.92 1.57 4.36
CA THR A 268 8.48 2.88 4.88
C THR A 268 7.86 2.81 6.27
N VAL A 269 6.77 2.05 6.42
CA VAL A 269 6.02 1.96 7.68
C VAL A 269 6.83 1.22 8.75
N ALA A 270 7.67 0.26 8.37
CA ALA A 270 8.55 -0.44 9.30
C ALA A 270 9.67 0.46 9.82
N LEU A 271 10.29 1.30 8.97
CA LEU A 271 11.26 2.31 9.39
C LEU A 271 10.64 3.29 10.38
N PHE A 272 9.40 3.67 10.12
CA PHE A 272 8.64 4.58 10.97
C PHE A 272 8.34 3.96 12.34
N ILE A 273 7.75 2.76 12.37
CA ILE A 273 7.46 2.06 13.63
C ILE A 273 8.74 1.78 14.41
N ALA A 274 9.84 1.41 13.74
CA ALA A 274 11.13 1.21 14.40
C ALA A 274 11.68 2.51 15.03
N GLY A 275 11.36 3.66 14.43
CA GLY A 275 11.70 4.98 14.97
C GLY A 275 11.00 5.26 16.31
N GLU A 276 9.71 4.95 16.40
CA GLU A 276 8.89 5.16 17.60
C GLU A 276 9.10 4.07 18.67
N ALA A 277 9.39 2.83 18.24
CA ALA A 277 9.49 1.69 19.15
C ALA A 277 10.81 1.66 19.94
N TYR A 278 11.92 2.19 19.43
CA TYR A 278 13.22 2.08 20.07
C TYR A 278 13.81 3.45 20.41
N GLN A 279 14.00 3.69 21.71
CA GLN A 279 14.60 4.93 22.23
C GLN A 279 16.13 4.91 22.20
N GLN A 280 16.75 3.73 22.29
CA GLN A 280 18.20 3.59 22.22
C GLN A 280 18.68 3.66 20.76
N GLU A 281 19.62 4.58 20.48
CA GLU A 281 20.18 4.81 19.12
C GLU A 281 20.69 3.52 18.47
N ARG A 282 21.34 2.65 19.26
CA ARG A 282 21.85 1.36 18.77
C ARG A 282 20.72 0.44 18.30
N LEU A 283 19.72 0.16 19.14
CA LEU A 283 18.60 -0.72 18.80
C LEU A 283 17.79 -0.15 17.63
N GLN A 284 17.58 1.17 17.63
CA GLN A 284 16.89 1.88 16.55
C GLN A 284 17.63 1.71 15.22
N SER A 285 18.96 1.82 15.21
CA SER A 285 19.76 1.61 13.99
C SER A 285 19.71 0.17 13.49
N GLU A 286 19.81 -0.81 14.39
CA GLU A 286 19.73 -2.24 14.05
C GLU A 286 18.34 -2.62 13.50
N ALA A 287 17.27 -2.10 14.11
CA ALA A 287 15.88 -2.33 13.69
C ALA A 287 15.58 -1.68 12.33
N LYS A 288 15.98 -0.41 12.14
CA LYS A 288 15.83 0.28 10.85
C LYS A 288 16.59 -0.42 9.73
N LEU A 289 17.79 -0.94 10.01
CA LEU A 289 18.53 -1.74 9.05
C LEU A 289 17.79 -3.03 8.68
N GLY A 290 17.18 -3.72 9.66
CA GLY A 290 16.38 -4.92 9.41
C GLY A 290 15.16 -4.63 8.53
N ALA A 291 14.48 -3.51 8.78
CA ALA A 291 13.38 -3.02 7.95
C ALA A 291 13.84 -2.69 6.52
N LEU A 292 15.00 -2.05 6.33
CA LEU A 292 15.57 -1.76 5.01
C LEU A 292 15.88 -3.04 4.22
N LEU A 293 16.43 -4.07 4.88
CA LEU A 293 16.71 -5.36 4.24
C LEU A 293 15.45 -6.04 3.69
N SER A 294 14.26 -5.75 4.23
CA SER A 294 12.99 -6.28 3.69
C SER A 294 12.74 -5.83 2.24
N GLY A 295 13.28 -4.68 1.82
CA GLY A 295 13.21 -4.22 0.43
C GLY A 295 13.88 -5.17 -0.57
N LEU A 296 14.90 -5.93 -0.14
CA LEU A 296 15.57 -6.93 -0.98
C LEU A 296 14.65 -8.08 -1.37
N VAL A 297 13.62 -8.37 -0.56
CA VAL A 297 12.61 -9.38 -0.89
C VAL A 297 11.87 -9.02 -2.17
N GLY A 298 11.58 -7.73 -2.39
CA GLY A 298 10.97 -7.24 -3.63
C GLY A 298 11.84 -7.53 -4.84
N ALA A 299 13.15 -7.22 -4.76
CA ALA A 299 14.10 -7.53 -5.84
C ALA A 299 14.19 -9.04 -6.12
N ALA A 300 14.19 -9.86 -5.07
CA ALA A 300 14.18 -11.32 -5.19
C ALA A 300 12.88 -11.82 -5.86
N CYS A 301 11.72 -11.23 -5.55
CA CYS A 301 10.45 -11.55 -6.20
C CYS A 301 10.49 -11.22 -7.69
N VAL A 302 10.97 -10.03 -8.09
CA VAL A 302 11.11 -9.66 -9.51
C VAL A 302 12.07 -10.61 -10.23
N ALA A 303 13.21 -10.93 -9.63
CA ALA A 303 14.18 -11.87 -10.19
C ALA A 303 13.58 -13.28 -10.37
N PHE A 304 12.82 -13.76 -9.39
CA PHE A 304 12.12 -15.03 -9.46
C PHE A 304 11.03 -15.04 -10.54
N ALA A 305 10.30 -13.95 -10.71
CA ALA A 305 9.24 -13.83 -11.72
C ALA A 305 9.78 -13.91 -13.16
N LYS A 306 11.04 -13.51 -13.37
CA LYS A 306 11.74 -13.64 -14.66
C LYS A 306 12.16 -15.08 -14.99
N THR A 307 12.13 -16.00 -14.02
CA THR A 307 12.49 -17.39 -14.27
C THR A 307 11.45 -18.08 -15.16
N PRO A 308 11.87 -19.02 -16.04
CA PRO A 308 10.95 -19.72 -16.94
C PRO A 308 9.88 -20.54 -16.22
N CYS A 309 10.11 -20.91 -14.96
CA CYS A 309 9.14 -21.63 -14.13
C CYS A 309 7.91 -20.77 -13.80
N TRP A 310 8.10 -19.48 -13.52
CA TRP A 310 7.01 -18.56 -13.24
C TRP A 310 6.32 -18.09 -14.51
N SER A 311 7.09 -17.73 -15.55
CA SER A 311 6.53 -17.19 -16.79
C SER A 311 5.68 -18.19 -17.59
N ARG A 312 6.00 -19.49 -17.52
CA ARG A 312 5.22 -20.57 -18.16
C ARG A 312 3.80 -20.72 -17.60
N ARG A 313 3.56 -20.28 -16.36
CA ARG A 313 2.26 -20.37 -15.68
C ARG A 313 1.19 -19.50 -16.36
N TRP A 314 1.59 -18.35 -16.91
CA TRP A 314 0.69 -17.36 -17.50
C TRP A 314 0.49 -17.54 -19.00
N THR A 315 1.45 -18.15 -19.70
CA THR A 315 1.36 -18.42 -21.15
C THR A 315 0.35 -19.51 -21.49
N GLN A 316 0.03 -20.44 -20.57
CA GLN A 316 -0.97 -21.48 -20.83
C GLN A 316 -2.43 -21.03 -20.70
N VAL A 317 -2.70 -19.92 -19.99
CA VAL A 317 -4.07 -19.41 -19.80
C VAL A 317 -4.62 -18.78 -21.08
N THR A 318 -3.75 -18.30 -21.98
CA THR A 318 -4.15 -17.67 -23.24
C THR A 318 -4.52 -18.69 -24.33
N THR A 319 -4.06 -19.94 -24.23
CA THR A 319 -4.23 -20.94 -25.30
C THR A 319 -5.53 -21.75 -25.18
N THR A 320 -6.24 -21.69 -24.05
CA THR A 320 -7.44 -22.51 -23.81
C THR A 320 -8.76 -21.82 -24.18
N SER A 321 -8.75 -20.55 -24.59
CA SER A 321 -9.96 -19.80 -24.96
C SER A 321 -10.26 -19.73 -26.47
N THR A 322 -9.55 -20.50 -27.30
CA THR A 322 -9.70 -20.51 -28.77
C THR A 322 -10.21 -21.85 -29.34
N THR A 323 -10.95 -22.64 -28.57
CA THR A 323 -11.66 -23.83 -29.10
C THR A 323 -13.16 -23.76 -28.84
N SER A 324 -13.78 -22.71 -29.38
CA SER A 324 -15.18 -22.77 -29.81
C SER A 324 -15.38 -21.74 -30.92
N GLU A 325 -14.98 -22.08 -32.15
CA GLU A 325 -15.46 -21.37 -33.33
C GLU A 325 -16.99 -21.50 -33.39
N PRO A 326 -17.75 -20.40 -33.47
CA PRO A 326 -19.12 -20.49 -33.95
C PRO A 326 -19.07 -20.81 -35.44
N THR A 327 -19.72 -21.90 -35.84
CA THR A 327 -19.93 -22.29 -37.23
C THR A 327 -20.65 -21.16 -37.98
N LEU A 328 -19.92 -20.39 -38.79
CA LEU A 328 -20.48 -19.45 -39.75
C LEU A 328 -20.97 -20.20 -40.99
N PRO A 329 -22.16 -19.89 -41.54
CA PRO A 329 -22.63 -20.51 -42.77
C PRO A 329 -21.84 -19.99 -43.98
N SER A 330 -21.63 -20.90 -44.93
CA SER A 330 -20.75 -20.81 -46.09
C SER A 330 -21.02 -19.62 -47.02
N ARG A 331 -19.95 -18.90 -47.41
CA ARG A 331 -19.98 -18.02 -48.59
C ARG A 331 -18.64 -17.96 -49.33
N ARG A 332 -18.58 -18.74 -50.41
CA ARG A 332 -17.81 -18.67 -51.70
C ARG A 332 -16.32 -18.25 -51.76
N PRO A 333 -15.56 -18.81 -52.73
CA PRO A 333 -14.10 -18.86 -52.71
C PRO A 333 -13.42 -17.67 -53.39
N GLY A 334 -12.27 -17.24 -52.84
CA GLY A 334 -11.30 -16.40 -53.56
C GLY A 334 -10.63 -15.31 -52.73
N ALA A 335 -9.67 -15.67 -51.89
CA ALA A 335 -8.51 -14.82 -51.54
C ALA A 335 -7.54 -15.66 -50.69
N GLN A 336 -6.44 -16.11 -51.29
CA GLN A 336 -5.31 -16.67 -50.56
C GLN A 336 -4.59 -15.56 -49.80
N LEU A 337 -4.50 -15.67 -48.47
CA LEU A 337 -3.40 -15.07 -47.70
C LEU A 337 -2.89 -16.09 -46.70
N GLY A 338 -1.60 -16.42 -46.80
CA GLY A 338 -0.92 -17.44 -46.01
C GLY A 338 -0.71 -17.06 -44.53
N PRO A 339 -0.22 -18.00 -43.70
CA PRO A 339 -0.21 -17.86 -42.26
C PRO A 339 0.96 -16.97 -41.80
N ARG A 340 0.67 -15.79 -41.26
CA ARG A 340 1.61 -15.06 -40.40
C ARG A 340 1.44 -15.56 -38.96
N LEU A 341 2.39 -16.39 -38.54
CA LEU A 341 2.66 -16.69 -37.14
C LEU A 341 3.06 -15.39 -36.43
N LEU A 342 2.18 -14.88 -35.56
CA LEU A 342 2.52 -13.87 -34.55
C LEU A 342 2.86 -14.61 -33.26
N SER A 343 4.13 -14.99 -33.13
CA SER A 343 4.73 -15.28 -31.83
C SER A 343 4.98 -13.95 -31.12
N SER A 344 4.09 -13.56 -30.20
CA SER A 344 4.37 -12.46 -29.28
C SER A 344 5.37 -12.94 -28.23
N HIS A 345 6.67 -12.73 -28.49
CA HIS A 345 7.65 -12.61 -27.41
C HIS A 345 7.25 -11.40 -26.57
N TYR A 346 6.98 -11.63 -25.28
CA TYR A 346 6.90 -10.56 -24.29
C TYR A 346 8.33 -10.25 -23.88
N ASP A 347 8.85 -9.13 -24.37
CA ASP A 347 10.19 -8.66 -24.05
C ASP A 347 10.15 -7.82 -22.77
N TYR A 348 11.08 -8.06 -21.85
CA TYR A 348 11.12 -7.40 -20.54
C TYR A 348 11.68 -5.96 -20.61
N ASP A 349 12.19 -5.56 -21.78
CA ASP A 349 12.78 -4.24 -22.04
C ASP A 349 11.72 -3.13 -22.17
N ASP A 350 10.45 -3.48 -22.42
CA ASP A 350 9.32 -2.54 -22.49
C ASP A 350 9.11 -1.73 -21.20
N VAL A 351 9.52 -2.25 -20.03
CA VAL A 351 9.34 -1.53 -18.76
C VAL A 351 10.32 -0.36 -18.63
N ALA A 352 11.55 -0.53 -19.11
CA ALA A 352 12.52 0.56 -19.15
C ALA A 352 12.07 1.65 -20.14
N ASP A 353 11.49 1.24 -21.27
CA ASP A 353 10.95 2.17 -22.27
C ASP A 353 9.66 2.86 -21.80
N ILE A 354 8.81 2.20 -21.02
CA ILE A 354 7.63 2.81 -20.41
C ILE A 354 8.03 3.82 -19.32
N VAL A 355 9.04 3.49 -18.49
CA VAL A 355 9.57 4.42 -17.47
C VAL A 355 10.28 5.58 -18.15
N ALA A 356 11.09 5.33 -19.19
CA ALA A 356 11.74 6.38 -19.98
C ALA A 356 10.72 7.27 -20.68
N ALA A 357 9.67 6.70 -21.28
CA ALA A 357 8.59 7.44 -21.92
C ALA A 357 7.77 8.24 -20.90
N ALA A 358 7.54 7.72 -19.70
CA ALA A 358 6.87 8.46 -18.61
C ALA A 358 7.74 9.61 -18.10
N LEU A 359 9.06 9.39 -17.97
CA LEU A 359 10.02 10.42 -17.58
C LEU A 359 10.16 11.51 -18.65
N GLU A 360 10.25 11.13 -19.91
CA GLU A 360 10.32 12.04 -21.06
C GLU A 360 9.04 12.87 -21.19
N ARG A 361 7.87 12.24 -21.00
CA ARG A 361 6.58 12.94 -20.98
C ARG A 361 6.46 13.90 -19.79
N SER A 362 7.05 13.56 -18.63
CA SER A 362 7.11 14.47 -17.49
C SER A 362 8.01 15.68 -17.75
N LEU A 363 9.21 15.48 -18.33
CA LEU A 363 10.15 16.55 -18.69
C LEU A 363 9.60 17.47 -19.78
N LEU A 364 8.85 16.93 -20.73
CA LEU A 364 8.16 17.70 -21.76
C LEU A 364 7.05 18.58 -21.17
N LEU A 365 6.32 18.08 -20.17
CA LEU A 365 5.31 18.86 -19.45
C LEU A 365 5.95 19.97 -18.60
N THR A 366 7.11 19.74 -17.98
CA THR A 366 7.85 20.79 -17.26
C THR A 366 8.34 21.88 -18.21
N ARG A 367 8.90 21.50 -19.37
CA ARG A 367 9.34 22.47 -20.41
C ARG A 367 8.19 23.21 -21.06
N ALA A 368 7.03 22.58 -21.21
CA ALA A 368 5.82 23.23 -21.72
C ALA A 368 5.27 24.26 -20.73
N ASN A 369 5.27 23.95 -19.43
CA ASN A 369 4.89 24.89 -18.37
C ASN A 369 5.88 26.06 -18.24
N GLU A 370 7.19 25.82 -18.39
CA GLU A 370 8.20 26.87 -18.34
C GLU A 370 8.09 27.85 -19.53
N LYS A 371 7.76 27.35 -20.73
CA LYS A 371 7.46 28.21 -21.89
C LYS A 371 6.13 28.96 -21.75
N ALA A 372 5.11 28.33 -21.17
CA ALA A 372 3.84 29.00 -20.91
C ALA A 372 4.01 30.13 -19.88
N PHE A 373 4.79 29.91 -18.83
CA PHE A 373 5.12 30.90 -17.80
C PHE A 373 5.94 32.08 -18.37
N MET A 374 6.93 31.81 -19.23
CA MET A 374 7.72 32.86 -19.91
C MET A 374 6.91 33.70 -20.90
N LEU A 375 5.90 33.11 -21.56
CA LEU A 375 4.98 33.85 -22.45
C LEU A 375 3.99 34.71 -21.66
N GLU A 376 3.58 34.26 -20.48
CA GLU A 376 2.69 35.01 -19.58
C GLU A 376 3.41 36.19 -18.91
N GLU A 377 4.69 36.02 -18.50
CA GLU A 377 5.52 37.14 -18.00
C GLU A 377 5.91 38.13 -19.11
N GLY A 378 6.09 37.66 -20.35
CA GLY A 378 6.35 38.53 -21.51
C GLY A 378 5.14 39.37 -21.92
N ALA A 379 3.93 38.82 -21.81
CA ALA A 379 2.67 39.53 -22.10
C ALA A 379 2.27 40.54 -21.00
N MET A 380 2.83 40.42 -19.79
CA MET A 380 2.62 41.38 -18.69
C MET A 380 3.61 42.56 -18.70
N ARG A 381 4.62 42.56 -19.59
CA ARG A 381 5.64 43.63 -19.71
C ARG A 381 5.54 44.48 -20.99
N VAL A 382 4.49 44.29 -21.79
CA VAL A 382 4.09 45.18 -22.91
C VAL A 382 2.78 45.85 -22.53
#